data_AF-A0A0K0GHG1-F1
#
_entry.id   AF-A0A0K0GHG1-F1
#
_cell.length_a   1.000
_cell.length_b   1.000
_cell.length_c   1.000
_cell.angle_alpha   90.00
_cell.angle_beta   90.00
_cell.angle_gamma   90.00
#
_symmetry.space_group_name_H-M   'P 1'
#
loop_
_entity.id
_entity.type
_entity.pdbx_description
1 polymer ?
#
loop_
_entity_poly.entity_id
_entity_poly.type
_entity_poly.pdbx_seq_one_letter_code
_entity_poly.pdbx_strand_id
1 'polypeptide(L)'
;MSAQLYTRDGRLHMAQADPMAQTGSAVPPGMTDERAQAKARNVMERVNPVQYQETRFAKDWKSDGTLGDVAMQEMNRGMKKFNDMLNGPQTQVAKARPPPDVRFNPALAGNQAEMGSGATGDAYKSAPIAHETLPDLKGEASRRIREALAALEQRSARCDASKRTSLLSPVRTHLSDLERAEHALNNGADPVMAAQLLPRQADSAYDLARRALWYADRQLKQCALG
;
A
#
# COMPACT_ATOMS: atom_id res chain seq x y z
N MET A 1 14.20 51.99 -4.77
CA MET A 1 15.00 53.12 -4.27
C MET A 1 16.39 53.01 -4.88
N SER A 2 16.76 53.94 -5.77
CA SER A 2 18.01 53.92 -6.55
C SER A 2 19.15 54.58 -5.76
N ALA A 3 20.23 53.84 -5.50
CA ALA A 3 21.44 54.38 -4.86
C ALA A 3 22.16 55.34 -5.82
N GLN A 4 22.32 56.60 -5.42
CA GLN A 4 23.02 57.62 -6.20
C GLN A 4 24.54 57.43 -6.04
N LEU A 5 25.22 57.06 -7.14
CA LEU A 5 26.65 56.74 -7.17
C LEU A 5 27.57 57.97 -7.22
N TYR A 6 27.01 59.17 -7.43
CA TYR A 6 27.75 60.42 -7.63
C TYR A 6 27.18 61.52 -6.73
N THR A 7 28.07 62.36 -6.19
CA THR A 7 27.68 63.62 -5.54
C THR A 7 27.19 64.63 -6.57
N ARG A 8 26.47 65.67 -6.13
CA ARG A 8 25.92 66.73 -6.99
C ARG A 8 26.99 67.49 -7.81
N ASP A 9 28.25 67.41 -7.40
CA ASP A 9 29.40 68.03 -8.07
C ASP A 9 30.17 67.06 -9.00
N GLY A 10 29.59 65.90 -9.32
CA GLY A 10 30.13 64.97 -10.31
C GLY A 10 31.28 64.08 -9.83
N ARG A 11 31.51 63.97 -8.51
CA ARG A 11 32.52 63.07 -7.94
C ARG A 11 31.89 61.75 -7.49
N LEU A 12 32.59 60.65 -7.71
CA LEU A 12 32.21 59.32 -7.21
C LEU A 12 32.19 59.33 -5.68
N HIS A 13 31.11 58.82 -5.08
CA HIS A 13 31.07 58.53 -3.64
C HIS A 13 31.99 57.34 -3.35
N MET A 14 33.24 57.61 -2.96
CA MET A 14 34.14 56.58 -2.43
C MET A 14 33.95 56.49 -0.92
N ALA A 15 33.54 55.33 -0.42
CA ALA A 15 33.61 55.04 1.00
C ALA A 15 35.08 55.03 1.42
N GLN A 16 35.47 55.91 2.35
CA GLN A 16 36.82 55.91 2.93
C GLN A 16 37.01 54.61 3.70
N ALA A 17 37.77 53.69 3.12
CA ALA A 17 38.27 52.52 3.81
C ALA A 17 39.62 52.88 4.43
N ASP A 18 39.68 52.86 5.76
CA ASP A 18 40.90 53.09 6.52
C ASP A 18 41.83 51.87 6.38
N PRO A 19 43.04 52.00 5.80
CA PRO A 19 43.92 50.86 5.51
C PRO A 19 44.54 50.23 6.76
N MET A 20 44.34 50.81 7.96
CA MET A 20 44.87 50.32 9.23
C MET A 20 43.80 49.86 10.23
N ALA A 21 42.53 49.77 9.82
CA ALA A 21 41.50 49.20 10.68
C ALA A 21 41.80 47.69 10.91
N GLN A 22 42.32 47.38 12.10
CA GLN A 22 42.65 46.03 12.54
C GLN A 22 41.40 45.13 12.48
N THR A 23 41.28 44.38 11.41
CA THR A 23 40.25 43.36 11.23
C THR A 23 40.73 42.06 11.83
N GLY A 24 40.60 41.94 13.16
CA GLY A 24 40.65 40.67 13.87
C GLY A 24 42.03 40.02 13.98
N SER A 25 42.18 39.24 15.04
CA SER A 25 43.37 38.47 15.37
C SER A 25 43.86 37.62 14.20
N ALA A 26 45.02 37.97 13.63
CA ALA A 26 45.67 37.15 12.61
C ALA A 26 46.11 35.82 13.24
N VAL A 27 45.49 34.72 12.80
CA VAL A 27 45.85 33.36 13.21
C VAL A 27 47.09 32.92 12.43
N PRO A 28 48.15 32.42 13.09
CA PRO A 28 49.37 32.00 12.42
C PRO A 28 49.16 30.76 11.53
N PRO A 29 49.95 30.61 10.45
CA PRO A 29 49.80 29.50 9.51
C PRO A 29 50.04 28.15 10.20
N GLY A 30 49.05 27.25 10.09
CA GLY A 30 49.08 25.91 10.71
C GLY A 30 48.00 25.67 11.76
N MET A 31 47.28 26.70 12.20
CA MET A 31 46.10 26.55 13.07
C MET A 31 44.80 26.71 12.28
N THR A 32 43.77 25.95 12.68
CA THR A 32 42.46 25.97 12.04
C THR A 32 41.72 27.26 12.38
N ASP A 33 41.56 28.12 11.38
CA ASP A 33 40.81 29.36 11.53
C ASP A 33 39.29 29.06 11.51
N GLU A 34 38.67 29.05 12.69
CA GLU A 34 37.26 28.70 12.88
C GLU A 34 36.33 29.58 12.03
N ARG A 35 36.73 30.83 11.77
CA ARG A 35 35.95 31.78 10.96
C ARG A 35 35.99 31.44 9.47
N ALA A 36 37.13 30.95 8.98
CA ALA A 36 37.27 30.48 7.61
C ALA A 36 36.52 29.16 7.39
N GLN A 37 36.53 28.26 8.38
CA GLN A 37 35.77 27.02 8.34
C GLN A 37 34.26 27.26 8.42
N ALA A 38 33.80 28.20 9.25
CA ALA A 38 32.39 28.59 9.29
C ALA A 38 31.91 29.19 7.95
N LYS A 39 32.75 30.00 7.28
CA LYS A 39 32.47 30.49 5.92
C LYS A 39 32.43 29.35 4.90
N ALA A 40 33.34 28.39 4.95
CA ALA A 40 33.34 27.24 4.05
C ALA A 40 32.09 26.36 4.24
N ARG A 41 31.65 26.13 5.48
CA ARG A 41 30.41 25.41 5.80
C ARG A 41 29.18 26.13 5.26
N ASN A 42 29.09 27.46 5.45
CA ASN A 42 27.98 28.27 4.94
C ASN A 42 27.90 28.36 3.41
N VAL A 43 29.00 28.10 2.68
CA VAL A 43 28.98 28.04 1.20
C VAL A 43 28.50 26.67 0.70
N MET A 44 28.78 25.61 1.44
CA MET A 44 28.44 24.23 1.07
C MET A 44 27.01 23.85 1.46
N GLU A 45 26.41 24.55 2.43
CA GLU A 45 25.03 24.34 2.88
C GLU A 45 24.09 25.36 2.22
N ARG A 46 23.31 24.91 1.24
CA ARG A 46 22.24 25.74 0.65
C ARG A 46 21.13 25.89 1.69
N VAL A 47 21.02 27.08 2.28
CA VAL A 47 19.93 27.42 3.22
C VAL A 47 18.59 27.20 2.51
N ASN A 48 17.80 26.26 3.01
CA ASN A 48 16.52 25.91 2.44
C ASN A 48 15.54 27.07 2.72
N PRO A 49 15.00 27.76 1.70
CA PRO A 49 14.25 29.01 1.92
C PRO A 49 12.84 28.78 2.48
N VAL A 50 12.40 27.53 2.60
CA VAL A 50 11.07 27.17 3.11
C VAL A 50 11.19 26.87 4.60
N GLN A 51 10.62 27.72 5.45
CA GLN A 51 10.43 27.41 6.86
C GLN A 51 9.40 26.29 7.00
N TYR A 52 9.88 25.07 7.22
CA TYR A 52 9.03 23.90 7.41
C TYR A 52 8.38 23.97 8.80
N GLN A 53 7.05 23.98 8.84
CA GLN A 53 6.30 23.78 10.08
C GLN A 53 6.01 22.29 10.23
N GLU A 54 6.51 21.69 11.31
CA GLU A 54 6.24 20.29 11.62
C GLU A 54 4.74 20.06 11.81
N THR A 55 4.18 19.15 10.99
CA THR A 55 2.82 18.64 11.19
C THR A 55 2.89 17.28 11.89
N ARG A 56 1.78 16.86 12.52
CA ARG A 56 1.71 15.58 13.27
C ARG A 56 1.98 14.33 12.41
N PHE A 57 1.95 14.48 11.09
CA PHE A 57 2.21 13.43 10.09
C PHE A 57 3.64 13.51 9.51
N ALA A 58 4.41 14.54 9.85
CA ALA A 58 5.78 14.74 9.37
C ALA A 58 6.77 13.67 9.87
N LYS A 59 6.40 12.89 10.89
CA LYS A 59 7.23 11.78 11.38
C LYS A 59 7.18 10.54 10.48
N ASP A 60 6.18 10.43 9.60
CA ASP A 60 5.92 9.22 8.82
C ASP A 60 6.27 9.32 7.33
N TRP A 61 6.67 10.51 6.85
CA TRP A 61 7.05 10.68 5.45
C TRP A 61 8.57 10.56 5.23
N LYS A 62 8.94 9.97 4.09
CA LYS A 62 10.30 9.51 3.78
C LYS A 62 10.86 10.23 2.55
N SER A 63 11.08 11.54 2.65
CA SER A 63 12.05 12.29 1.83
C SER A 63 11.82 13.77 2.02
N ASP A 64 12.76 14.47 2.68
CA ASP A 64 13.24 15.81 2.32
C ASP A 64 14.14 16.36 3.45
N GLY A 65 15.28 15.70 3.67
CA GLY A 65 16.30 16.13 4.62
C GLY A 65 17.68 16.07 3.99
N THR A 66 18.54 17.05 4.32
CA THR A 66 19.94 17.18 3.88
C THR A 66 20.76 15.94 4.24
N LEU A 67 21.87 15.71 3.51
CA LEU A 67 22.76 14.54 3.65
C LEU A 67 23.19 14.19 5.10
N GLY A 68 23.20 15.16 6.03
CA GLY A 68 23.45 14.92 7.45
C GLY A 68 22.32 14.17 8.18
N ASP A 69 21.06 14.41 7.79
CA ASP A 69 19.88 13.74 8.38
C ASP A 69 19.75 12.29 7.93
N VAL A 70 20.30 11.96 6.75
CA VAL A 70 20.35 10.58 6.22
C VAL A 70 21.29 9.71 7.06
N ALA A 71 22.43 10.26 7.51
CA ALA A 71 23.37 9.55 8.37
C ALA A 71 22.81 9.30 9.78
N MET A 72 22.10 10.28 10.35
CA MET A 72 21.39 10.12 11.62
C MET A 72 20.24 9.11 11.50
N GLN A 73 19.52 9.07 10.36
CA GLN A 73 18.51 8.04 10.09
C GLN A 73 19.10 6.63 9.95
N GLU A 74 20.25 6.46 9.32
CA GLU A 74 20.94 5.17 9.25
C GLU A 74 21.39 4.69 10.63
N MET A 75 21.91 5.61 11.45
CA MET A 75 22.27 5.29 12.85
C MET A 75 21.03 4.90 13.67
N ASN A 76 19.91 5.61 13.50
CA ASN A 76 18.65 5.27 14.17
C ASN A 76 18.04 3.95 13.65
N ARG A 77 18.19 3.62 12.35
CA ARG A 77 17.82 2.31 11.80
C ARG A 77 18.69 1.19 12.33
N GLY A 78 19.99 1.45 12.53
CA GLY A 78 20.92 0.54 13.20
C GLY A 78 20.47 0.26 14.63
N MET A 79 20.22 1.31 15.42
CA MET A 79 19.72 1.19 16.79
C MET A 79 18.37 0.45 16.86
N LYS A 80 17.45 0.74 15.93
CA LYS A 80 16.12 0.09 15.88
C LYS A 80 16.22 -1.40 15.52
N LYS A 81 17.11 -1.78 14.60
CA LYS A 81 17.45 -3.20 14.32
C LYS A 81 18.08 -3.91 15.51
N PHE A 82 18.99 -3.25 16.23
CA PHE A 82 19.56 -3.80 17.47
C PHE A 82 18.48 -3.97 18.55
N ASN A 83 17.55 -3.03 18.67
CA ASN A 83 16.43 -3.11 19.60
C ASN A 83 15.42 -4.20 19.20
N ASP A 84 15.13 -4.38 17.91
CA ASP A 84 14.30 -5.47 17.38
C ASP A 84 14.97 -6.85 17.56
N MET A 85 16.31 -6.91 17.57
CA MET A 85 17.06 -8.14 17.84
C MET A 85 17.04 -8.52 19.34
N LEU A 86 17.07 -7.52 20.23
CA LEU A 86 17.06 -7.70 21.69
C LEU A 86 15.65 -7.91 22.26
N ASN A 87 14.66 -7.19 21.75
CA ASN A 87 13.29 -7.15 22.29
C ASN A 87 12.24 -7.82 21.38
N GLY A 88 12.69 -8.49 20.31
CA GLY A 88 11.83 -9.01 19.26
C GLY A 88 11.27 -7.90 18.35
N PRO A 89 10.89 -8.23 17.10
CA PRO A 89 10.38 -7.23 16.16
C PRO A 89 9.09 -6.59 16.70
N GLN A 90 9.16 -5.31 17.05
CA GLN A 90 7.99 -4.51 17.48
C GLN A 90 7.04 -4.20 16.31
N THR A 91 7.47 -4.49 15.08
CA THR A 91 6.65 -4.40 13.89
C THR A 91 5.76 -5.63 13.83
N GLN A 92 4.53 -5.53 14.35
CA GLN A 92 3.48 -6.48 14.01
C GLN A 92 3.29 -6.40 12.50
N VAL A 93 3.90 -7.35 11.77
CA VAL A 93 3.64 -7.56 10.35
C VAL A 93 2.13 -7.60 10.22
N ALA A 94 1.53 -6.69 9.44
CA ALA A 94 0.08 -6.57 9.31
C ALA A 94 -0.50 -7.91 8.81
N LYS A 95 -0.76 -8.82 9.74
CA LYS A 95 -1.31 -10.13 9.48
C LYS A 95 -2.81 -9.89 9.44
N ALA A 96 -3.37 -9.94 8.24
CA ALA A 96 -4.81 -9.92 8.06
C ALA A 96 -5.41 -10.96 9.00
N ARG A 97 -6.41 -10.56 9.78
CA ARG A 97 -7.11 -11.48 10.68
C ARG A 97 -7.65 -12.64 9.84
N PRO A 98 -7.51 -13.89 10.31
CA PRO A 98 -8.12 -15.02 9.61
C PRO A 98 -9.63 -14.77 9.50
N PRO A 99 -10.27 -15.25 8.42
CA PRO A 99 -11.72 -15.17 8.28
C PRO A 99 -12.38 -15.87 9.48
N PRO A 100 -13.52 -15.36 9.98
CA PRO A 100 -14.20 -15.96 11.12
C PRO A 100 -14.71 -17.37 10.78
N ASP A 101 -14.53 -18.32 11.69
CA ASP A 101 -15.01 -19.70 11.56
C ASP A 101 -16.55 -19.80 11.50
N VAL A 102 -17.23 -18.76 11.97
CA VAL A 102 -18.69 -18.70 11.98
C VAL A 102 -19.24 -18.17 10.66
N ARG A 103 -20.19 -18.94 10.12
CA ARG A 103 -20.99 -18.58 8.94
C ARG A 103 -21.66 -17.20 9.13
N PHE A 104 -21.51 -16.32 8.13
CA PHE A 104 -22.15 -15.01 8.13
C PHE A 104 -23.68 -15.19 8.09
N ASN A 105 -24.39 -14.63 9.08
CA ASN A 105 -25.85 -14.65 9.08
C ASN A 105 -26.40 -13.28 8.62
N PRO A 106 -26.88 -13.16 7.38
CA PRO A 106 -27.40 -11.90 6.86
C PRO A 106 -28.65 -11.41 7.61
N ALA A 107 -29.40 -12.31 8.28
CA ALA A 107 -30.57 -11.92 9.07
C ALA A 107 -30.21 -11.18 10.38
N LEU A 108 -28.97 -11.32 10.85
CA LEU A 108 -28.46 -10.68 12.08
C LEU A 108 -27.59 -9.46 11.80
N ALA A 109 -27.40 -9.09 10.52
CA ALA A 109 -26.63 -7.91 10.16
C ALA A 109 -27.42 -6.63 10.55
N GLY A 110 -26.82 -5.78 11.38
CA GLY A 110 -27.45 -4.56 11.90
C GLY A 110 -27.87 -3.58 10.80
N ASN A 111 -27.14 -3.55 9.69
CA ASN A 111 -27.42 -2.68 8.54
C ASN A 111 -27.61 -3.52 7.27
N GLN A 112 -28.87 -3.78 6.91
CA GLN A 112 -29.17 -4.52 5.67
C GLN A 112 -28.73 -3.75 4.40
N ALA A 113 -28.67 -2.42 4.46
CA ALA A 113 -28.22 -1.57 3.36
C ALA A 113 -26.70 -1.67 3.10
N GLU A 114 -25.90 -2.10 4.08
CA GLU A 114 -24.46 -2.33 3.93
C GLU A 114 -24.15 -3.73 3.40
N MET A 115 -25.13 -4.63 3.41
CA MET A 115 -24.98 -5.91 2.73
C MET A 115 -24.89 -5.66 1.22
N GLY A 116 -23.96 -6.33 0.55
CA GLY A 116 -23.81 -6.28 -0.90
C GLY A 116 -25.18 -6.34 -1.56
N SER A 117 -25.56 -5.27 -2.24
CA SER A 117 -26.91 -5.14 -2.79
C SER A 117 -26.98 -5.90 -4.11
N GLY A 118 -28.14 -6.49 -4.43
CA GLY A 118 -28.36 -7.05 -5.76
C GLY A 118 -28.14 -5.99 -6.86
N ALA A 119 -28.42 -4.73 -6.54
CA ALA A 119 -28.19 -3.56 -7.39
C ALA A 119 -26.70 -3.30 -7.71
N THR A 120 -25.77 -3.62 -6.79
CA THR A 120 -24.32 -3.49 -7.02
C THR A 120 -23.68 -4.77 -7.55
N GLY A 121 -24.46 -5.85 -7.71
CA GLY A 121 -23.96 -7.15 -8.16
C GLY A 121 -23.17 -7.93 -7.09
N ASP A 122 -23.07 -7.41 -5.86
CA ASP A 122 -22.23 -7.95 -4.79
C ASP A 122 -22.99 -8.81 -3.76
N ALA A 123 -24.27 -9.06 -3.99
CA ALA A 123 -25.13 -9.84 -3.10
C ALA A 123 -24.65 -11.28 -2.85
N TYR A 124 -23.79 -11.82 -3.71
CA TYR A 124 -23.21 -13.13 -3.47
C TYR A 124 -22.17 -13.11 -2.33
N LYS A 125 -21.48 -11.99 -2.07
CA LYS A 125 -20.45 -11.90 -1.02
C LYS A 125 -21.03 -12.15 0.38
N SER A 126 -22.29 -11.80 0.59
CA SER A 126 -23.05 -12.02 1.83
C SER A 126 -23.72 -13.40 1.91
N ALA A 127 -23.36 -14.35 1.04
CA ALA A 127 -23.90 -15.71 1.11
C ALA A 127 -23.64 -16.33 2.50
N PRO A 128 -24.66 -16.97 3.11
CA PRO A 128 -24.59 -17.54 4.44
C PRO A 128 -23.91 -18.92 4.45
N ILE A 129 -22.78 -19.03 3.76
CA ILE A 129 -21.94 -20.22 3.77
C ILE A 129 -20.74 -19.99 4.69
N ALA A 130 -20.28 -21.08 5.34
CA ALA A 130 -19.05 -21.04 6.09
C ALA A 130 -17.87 -20.90 5.12
N HIS A 131 -16.85 -20.15 5.57
CA HIS A 131 -15.56 -20.16 4.91
C HIS A 131 -15.02 -21.60 4.90
N GLU A 132 -14.55 -22.05 3.75
CA GLU A 132 -13.92 -23.36 3.58
C GLU A 132 -12.54 -23.10 3.01
N THR A 133 -11.51 -23.59 3.71
CA THR A 133 -10.13 -23.49 3.24
C THR A 133 -9.94 -24.30 1.98
N LEU A 134 -9.00 -23.89 1.12
CA LEU A 134 -8.74 -24.65 -0.09
C LEU A 134 -8.35 -26.10 0.20
N PRO A 135 -8.87 -27.05 -0.61
CA PRO A 135 -8.46 -28.44 -0.53
C PRO A 135 -6.98 -28.64 -0.93
N ASP A 136 -6.56 -28.03 -2.04
CA ASP A 136 -5.17 -28.03 -2.54
C ASP A 136 -4.95 -26.83 -3.47
N LEU A 137 -3.69 -26.45 -3.70
CA LEU A 137 -3.24 -25.39 -4.60
C LEU A 137 -2.74 -25.93 -5.97
N LYS A 138 -2.90 -27.23 -6.22
CA LYS A 138 -2.44 -27.91 -7.45
C LYS A 138 -3.50 -28.01 -8.57
N GLY A 139 -4.66 -27.40 -8.41
CA GLY A 139 -5.74 -27.48 -9.41
C GLY A 139 -6.97 -28.28 -9.00
N GLU A 140 -6.99 -28.88 -7.80
CA GLU A 140 -8.18 -29.59 -7.32
C GLU A 140 -9.33 -28.61 -7.02
N ALA A 141 -9.00 -27.44 -6.44
CA ALA A 141 -9.98 -26.42 -6.11
C ALA A 141 -10.68 -25.88 -7.35
N SER A 142 -9.92 -25.51 -8.40
CA SER A 142 -10.50 -25.07 -9.68
C SER A 142 -11.32 -26.17 -10.36
N ARG A 143 -10.87 -27.42 -10.32
CA ARG A 143 -11.63 -28.57 -10.84
C ARG A 143 -13.00 -28.70 -10.15
N ARG A 144 -13.05 -28.64 -8.82
CA ARG A 144 -14.32 -28.73 -8.05
C ARG A 144 -15.28 -27.61 -8.43
N ILE A 145 -14.79 -26.38 -8.59
CA ILE A 145 -15.61 -25.24 -9.00
C ILE A 145 -16.12 -25.42 -10.44
N ARG A 146 -15.28 -25.93 -11.37
CA ARG A 146 -15.69 -26.24 -12.75
C ARG A 146 -16.81 -27.29 -12.80
N GLU A 147 -16.67 -28.37 -12.04
CA GLU A 147 -17.68 -29.43 -11.96
C GLU A 147 -19.00 -28.90 -11.39
N ALA A 148 -18.95 -28.11 -10.32
CA ALA A 148 -20.12 -27.49 -9.71
C ALA A 148 -20.80 -26.49 -10.65
N LEU A 149 -20.02 -25.68 -11.38
CA LEU A 149 -20.51 -24.75 -12.38
C LEU A 149 -21.22 -25.49 -13.53
N ALA A 150 -20.59 -26.51 -14.10
CA ALA A 150 -21.17 -27.31 -15.17
C ALA A 150 -22.47 -28.00 -14.74
N ALA A 151 -22.51 -28.57 -13.53
CA ALA A 151 -23.71 -29.18 -12.97
C ALA A 151 -24.84 -28.14 -12.79
N LEU A 152 -24.51 -26.93 -12.34
CA LEU A 152 -25.49 -25.85 -12.18
C LEU A 152 -26.00 -25.35 -13.54
N GLU A 153 -25.13 -25.21 -14.54
CA GLU A 153 -25.51 -24.83 -15.90
C GLU A 153 -26.47 -25.85 -16.53
N GLN A 154 -26.20 -27.14 -16.37
CA GLN A 154 -27.09 -28.20 -16.86
C GLN A 154 -28.46 -28.17 -16.18
N ARG A 155 -28.51 -28.03 -14.85
CA ARG A 155 -29.79 -27.97 -14.11
C ARG A 155 -30.59 -26.71 -14.44
N SER A 156 -29.91 -25.60 -14.74
CA SER A 156 -30.53 -24.31 -15.09
C SER A 156 -30.68 -24.09 -16.60
N ALA A 157 -30.59 -25.16 -17.41
CA ALA A 157 -30.70 -25.07 -18.86
C ALA A 157 -32.02 -24.43 -19.33
N ARG A 158 -33.11 -24.66 -18.58
CA ARG A 158 -34.46 -24.15 -18.85
C ARG A 158 -34.69 -22.69 -18.45
N CYS A 159 -33.78 -22.11 -17.66
CA CYS A 159 -33.86 -20.72 -17.24
C CYS A 159 -33.48 -19.76 -18.38
N ASP A 160 -33.95 -18.52 -18.30
CA ASP A 160 -33.54 -17.47 -19.26
C ASP A 160 -32.01 -17.37 -19.37
N ALA A 161 -31.52 -17.37 -20.61
CA ALA A 161 -30.09 -17.42 -20.90
C ALA A 161 -29.36 -16.14 -20.48
N SER A 162 -30.01 -14.98 -20.58
CA SER A 162 -29.42 -13.69 -20.20
C SER A 162 -29.24 -13.62 -18.69
N LYS A 163 -30.27 -14.02 -17.93
CA LYS A 163 -30.25 -14.11 -16.47
C LYS A 163 -29.25 -15.15 -15.97
N ARG A 164 -29.18 -16.32 -16.61
CA ARG A 164 -28.17 -17.34 -16.28
C ARG A 164 -26.75 -16.80 -16.47
N THR A 165 -26.49 -16.13 -17.59
CA THR A 165 -25.16 -15.59 -17.91
C THR A 165 -24.74 -14.52 -16.91
N SER A 166 -25.64 -13.62 -16.52
CA SER A 166 -25.32 -12.57 -15.53
C SER A 166 -25.07 -13.15 -14.13
N LEU A 167 -25.87 -14.14 -13.70
CA LEU A 167 -25.70 -14.78 -12.39
C LEU A 167 -24.44 -15.65 -12.29
N LEU A 168 -24.03 -16.29 -13.38
CA LEU A 168 -22.83 -17.14 -13.41
C LEU A 168 -21.55 -16.36 -13.72
N SER A 169 -21.64 -15.11 -14.16
CA SER A 169 -20.48 -14.27 -14.48
C SER A 169 -19.50 -14.15 -13.30
N PRO A 170 -19.93 -13.83 -12.05
CA PRO A 170 -19.00 -13.78 -10.92
C PRO A 170 -18.30 -15.11 -10.63
N VAL A 171 -18.98 -16.24 -10.83
CA VAL A 171 -18.36 -17.58 -10.64
C VAL A 171 -17.20 -17.76 -11.62
N ARG A 172 -17.40 -17.41 -12.88
CA ARG A 172 -16.38 -17.52 -13.93
C ARG A 172 -15.20 -16.59 -13.67
N THR A 173 -15.45 -15.36 -13.20
CA THR A 173 -14.39 -14.42 -12.81
C THR A 173 -13.51 -15.01 -11.71
N HIS A 174 -14.11 -15.45 -10.60
CA HIS A 174 -13.35 -15.99 -9.46
C HIS A 174 -12.67 -17.33 -9.78
N LEU A 175 -13.28 -18.15 -10.64
CA LEU A 175 -12.64 -19.36 -11.18
C LEU A 175 -11.37 -19.00 -11.97
N SER A 176 -11.45 -17.98 -12.83
CA SER A 176 -10.29 -17.56 -13.63
C SER A 176 -9.15 -17.01 -12.76
N ASP A 177 -9.48 -16.30 -11.68
CA ASP A 177 -8.49 -15.79 -10.72
C ASP A 177 -7.86 -16.91 -9.91
N LEU A 178 -8.65 -17.92 -9.51
CA LEU A 178 -8.16 -19.13 -8.85
C LEU A 178 -7.20 -19.91 -9.77
N GLU A 179 -7.60 -20.17 -11.02
CA GLU A 179 -6.75 -20.87 -12.00
C GLU A 179 -5.47 -20.10 -12.29
N ARG A 180 -5.51 -18.76 -12.34
CA ARG A 180 -4.31 -17.93 -12.50
C ARG A 180 -3.37 -18.07 -11.30
N ALA A 181 -3.91 -18.09 -10.08
CA ALA A 181 -3.10 -18.26 -8.87
C ALA A 181 -2.47 -19.65 -8.78
N GLU A 182 -3.24 -20.71 -9.07
CA GLU A 182 -2.74 -22.10 -9.13
C GLU A 182 -1.68 -22.26 -10.23
N HIS A 183 -1.92 -21.70 -11.42
CA HIS A 183 -0.96 -21.73 -12.52
C HIS A 183 0.34 -21.00 -12.15
N ALA A 184 0.26 -19.85 -11.49
CA ALA A 184 1.45 -19.12 -11.03
C ALA A 184 2.25 -19.92 -9.99
N LEU A 185 1.57 -20.59 -9.05
CA LEU A 185 2.23 -21.45 -8.06
C LEU A 185 2.96 -22.64 -8.70
N ASN A 186 2.35 -23.26 -9.72
CA ASN A 186 2.91 -24.45 -10.36
C ASN A 186 4.01 -24.15 -11.39
N ASN A 187 4.05 -22.92 -11.95
CA ASN A 187 5.00 -22.54 -13.00
C ASN A 187 6.14 -21.63 -12.50
N GLY A 188 6.40 -21.61 -11.18
CA GLY A 188 7.57 -20.94 -10.62
C GLY A 188 7.40 -19.42 -10.44
N ALA A 189 6.31 -18.99 -9.80
CA ALA A 189 6.19 -17.62 -9.33
C ALA A 189 7.32 -17.22 -8.36
N ASP A 190 7.58 -15.92 -8.26
CA ASP A 190 8.51 -15.33 -7.28
C ASP A 190 8.29 -15.95 -5.88
N PRO A 191 9.35 -16.42 -5.19
CA PRO A 191 9.23 -17.07 -3.88
C PRO A 191 8.49 -16.23 -2.84
N VAL A 192 8.60 -14.89 -2.87
CA VAL A 192 7.87 -14.01 -1.94
C VAL A 192 6.36 -14.02 -2.26
N MET A 193 6.03 -13.94 -3.54
CA MET A 193 4.65 -14.01 -4.03
C MET A 193 4.02 -15.37 -3.71
N ALA A 194 4.75 -16.45 -3.97
CA ALA A 194 4.33 -17.82 -3.74
C ALA A 194 4.11 -18.13 -2.25
N ALA A 195 4.91 -17.54 -1.35
CA ALA A 195 4.77 -17.77 0.08
C ALA A 195 3.63 -16.96 0.72
N GLN A 196 3.37 -15.73 0.24
CA GLN A 196 2.50 -14.79 0.97
C GLN A 196 1.22 -14.41 0.23
N LEU A 197 1.29 -14.16 -1.08
CA LEU A 197 0.19 -13.56 -1.83
C LEU A 197 -0.65 -14.60 -2.55
N LEU A 198 -0.04 -15.51 -3.30
CA LEU A 198 -0.75 -16.48 -4.12
C LEU A 198 -1.65 -17.44 -3.31
N PRO A 199 -1.23 -17.97 -2.14
CA PRO A 199 -2.11 -18.81 -1.33
C PRO A 199 -3.34 -18.05 -0.83
N ARG A 200 -3.18 -16.78 -0.45
CA ARG A 200 -4.30 -15.93 0.01
C ARG A 200 -5.23 -15.54 -1.11
N GLN A 201 -4.66 -15.25 -2.29
CA GLN A 201 -5.45 -14.96 -3.48
C GLN A 201 -6.29 -16.17 -3.88
N ALA A 202 -5.68 -17.36 -3.92
CA ALA A 202 -6.39 -18.61 -4.17
C ALA A 202 -7.51 -18.85 -3.14
N ASP A 203 -7.22 -18.63 -1.84
CA ASP A 203 -8.19 -18.71 -0.74
C ASP A 203 -9.40 -17.79 -0.91
N SER A 204 -9.15 -16.51 -1.15
CA SER A 204 -10.21 -15.56 -1.40
C SER A 204 -11.02 -15.89 -2.66
N ALA A 205 -10.37 -16.30 -3.75
CA ALA A 205 -11.02 -16.62 -5.01
C ALA A 205 -11.91 -17.88 -4.89
N TYR A 206 -11.44 -18.91 -4.19
CA TYR A 206 -12.21 -20.13 -3.94
C TYR A 206 -13.45 -19.85 -3.09
N ASP A 207 -13.31 -19.12 -1.98
CA ASP A 207 -14.47 -18.80 -1.13
C ASP A 207 -15.49 -17.92 -1.89
N LEU A 208 -15.03 -16.91 -2.63
CA LEU A 208 -15.91 -16.06 -3.44
C LEU A 208 -16.60 -16.84 -4.56
N ALA A 209 -15.91 -17.79 -5.21
CA ALA A 209 -16.51 -18.66 -6.21
C ALA A 209 -17.61 -19.55 -5.60
N ARG A 210 -17.38 -20.12 -4.41
CA ARG A 210 -18.39 -20.91 -3.68
C ARG A 210 -19.61 -20.08 -3.29
N ARG A 211 -19.38 -18.86 -2.79
CA ARG A 211 -20.43 -17.89 -2.46
C ARG A 211 -21.27 -17.51 -3.68
N ALA A 212 -20.60 -17.24 -4.81
CA ALA A 212 -21.24 -16.96 -6.09
C ALA A 212 -22.07 -18.14 -6.60
N LEU A 213 -21.53 -19.37 -6.54
CA LEU A 213 -22.26 -20.59 -6.91
C LEU A 213 -23.51 -20.78 -6.06
N TRP A 214 -23.40 -20.60 -4.74
CA TRP A 214 -24.54 -20.71 -3.83
C TRP A 214 -25.63 -19.69 -4.17
N TYR A 215 -25.24 -18.43 -4.40
CA TYR A 215 -26.16 -17.37 -4.75
C TYR A 215 -26.86 -17.64 -6.09
N ALA A 216 -26.09 -18.03 -7.11
CA ALA A 216 -26.63 -18.36 -8.43
C ALA A 216 -27.58 -19.57 -8.37
N ASP A 217 -27.23 -20.64 -7.65
CA ASP A 217 -28.09 -21.81 -7.48
C ASP A 217 -29.43 -21.43 -6.82
N ARG A 218 -29.41 -20.56 -5.79
CA ARG A 218 -30.64 -20.07 -5.15
C ARG A 218 -31.52 -19.24 -6.09
N GLN A 219 -30.93 -18.36 -6.89
CA GLN A 219 -31.66 -17.52 -7.84
C GLN A 219 -32.22 -18.32 -9.02
N LEU A 220 -31.48 -19.31 -9.50
CA LEU A 220 -31.88 -20.16 -10.63
C LEU A 220 -32.90 -21.23 -10.21
N LYS A 221 -32.90 -21.68 -8.95
CA LYS A 221 -33.95 -22.55 -8.39
C LYS A 221 -35.34 -21.93 -8.50
N GLN A 222 -35.46 -20.60 -8.32
CA GLN A 222 -36.74 -19.89 -8.50
C GLN A 222 -37.26 -19.99 -9.94
N CYS A 223 -36.35 -20.07 -10.92
CA CYS A 223 -36.70 -20.23 -12.33
C CYS A 223 -36.98 -21.69 -12.73
N ALA A 224 -36.60 -22.68 -11.92
CA ALA A 224 -36.86 -24.10 -12.19
C ALA A 224 -38.21 -24.58 -11.64
N LEU A 225 -38.82 -23.83 -10.71
CA LEU A 225 -40.10 -24.13 -10.08
C LEU A 225 -41.30 -23.40 -10.72
N GLY A 226 -41.02 -22.42 -11.59
CA GLY A 226 -42.04 -21.71 -12.39
C GLY A 226 -42.09 -22.25 -13.81
#